data_AF-A4CWG1-F1
#
_entry.id   AF-A4CWG1-F1
#
_cell.length_a   1.000
_cell.length_b   1.000
_cell.length_c   1.000
_cell.angle_alpha   90.00
_cell.angle_beta   90.00
_cell.angle_gamma   90.00
#
_symmetry.space_group_name_H-M   'P 1'
#
loop_
_entity.id
_entity.type
_entity.pdbx_description
1 polymer ?
#
loop_
_entity_poly.entity_id
_entity_poly.type
_entity_poly.pdbx_seq_one_letter_code
_entity_poly.pdbx_strand_id
1 'polypeptide(L)'
;MELLVAAAVGTVVAAAAGDLMLSNMRSGAALEATQRLRTDWSRTSHFIESEVALSERVITDASLLNLAQCTTTISAAEFKFGLEVRRDLPPAIYFVKSNAANSLEWTGDSSLWRCGPSINENGEYTNVIRGSSTSLLTAQRLVDGLKVNVPVSEECTLSVTPSQDGVSKSLKYELCMSGLTKYKYAQSVNTYSRISPVFSYPNTNSLCSDEFLTIEGFYKLEGGTTSADLLELPSTGLSQYDDILICGYGGGDTIKGSTANDVLEAGDSGSSNENGATIYAYSGSDRLVGGPGNDQLDGGDGDDVLISGAGNDILNGGSGDNQYLAGAGKNFVIGGTGLDVVFLDQSKADVSGLANCSRSSCLVTYSVDGLSSQISATEIEVIIFRDGRYDITS
;
A
#
# COMPACT_ATOMS: atom_id res chain seq x y z
N MET A 1 -9.23 46.31 -39.79
CA MET A 1 -9.97 45.09 -39.43
C MET A 1 -9.03 43.95 -39.01
N GLU A 2 -7.80 44.24 -38.56
CA GLU A 2 -6.84 43.21 -38.09
C GLU A 2 -6.54 43.27 -36.59
N LEU A 3 -6.74 44.43 -35.92
CA LEU A 3 -6.43 44.56 -34.48
C LEU A 3 -7.48 43.90 -33.55
N LEU A 4 -8.69 43.64 -34.04
CA LEU A 4 -9.77 43.03 -33.24
C LEU A 4 -9.68 41.50 -33.20
N VAL A 5 -8.98 40.87 -34.15
CA VAL A 5 -8.84 39.41 -34.22
C VAL A 5 -7.73 38.92 -33.29
N ALA A 6 -6.66 39.69 -33.10
CA ALA A 6 -5.55 39.32 -32.22
C ALA A 6 -5.93 39.30 -30.72
N ALA A 7 -6.82 40.18 -30.27
CA ALA A 7 -7.27 40.23 -28.87
C ALA A 7 -8.24 39.07 -28.51
N ALA A 8 -9.01 38.58 -29.48
CA ALA A 8 -9.91 37.44 -29.29
C ALA A 8 -9.15 36.10 -29.25
N VAL A 9 -8.07 35.96 -30.04
CA VAL A 9 -7.24 34.74 -30.01
C VAL A 9 -6.36 34.69 -28.76
N GLY A 10 -5.83 35.82 -28.29
CA GLY A 10 -4.99 35.88 -27.07
C GLY A 10 -5.74 35.59 -25.76
N THR A 11 -7.03 35.91 -25.68
CA THR A 11 -7.86 35.68 -24.47
C THR A 11 -8.43 34.26 -24.40
N VAL A 12 -8.73 33.63 -25.55
CA VAL A 12 -9.19 32.23 -25.60
C VAL A 12 -8.05 31.24 -25.28
N VAL A 13 -6.81 31.52 -25.70
CA VAL A 13 -5.66 30.66 -25.39
C VAL A 13 -5.26 30.76 -23.89
N ALA A 14 -5.38 31.95 -23.27
CA ALA A 14 -5.10 32.12 -21.85
C ALA A 14 -6.15 31.47 -20.93
N ALA A 15 -7.44 31.48 -21.31
CA ALA A 15 -8.49 30.79 -20.58
C ALA A 15 -8.38 29.27 -20.69
N ALA A 16 -8.08 28.74 -21.89
CA ALA A 16 -7.89 27.30 -22.09
C ALA A 16 -6.61 26.78 -21.39
N ALA A 17 -5.52 27.54 -21.39
CA ALA A 17 -4.31 27.20 -20.64
C ALA A 17 -4.50 27.30 -19.12
N GLY A 18 -5.28 28.29 -18.66
CA GLY A 18 -5.68 28.44 -17.25
C GLY A 18 -6.59 27.32 -16.76
N ASP A 19 -7.59 26.93 -17.55
CA ASP A 19 -8.48 25.80 -17.24
C ASP A 19 -7.74 24.45 -17.33
N LEU A 20 -6.80 24.30 -18.27
CA LEU A 20 -5.95 23.11 -18.36
C LEU A 20 -4.97 23.03 -17.18
N MET A 21 -4.31 24.12 -16.80
CA MET A 21 -3.46 24.18 -15.60
C MET A 21 -4.27 23.99 -14.31
N LEU A 22 -5.47 24.56 -14.20
CA LEU A 22 -6.34 24.35 -13.04
C LEU A 22 -6.89 22.91 -12.99
N SER A 23 -7.16 22.29 -14.14
CA SER A 23 -7.52 20.87 -14.21
C SER A 23 -6.34 19.95 -13.90
N ASN A 24 -5.13 20.30 -14.34
CA ASN A 24 -3.91 19.54 -14.07
C ASN A 24 -3.49 19.67 -12.61
N MET A 25 -3.58 20.86 -12.01
CA MET A 25 -3.36 21.06 -10.56
C MET A 25 -4.42 20.35 -9.71
N ARG A 26 -5.68 20.32 -10.16
CA ARG A 26 -6.74 19.51 -9.52
C ARG A 26 -6.47 18.01 -9.68
N SER A 27 -5.94 17.57 -10.81
CA SER A 27 -5.60 16.16 -11.05
C SER A 27 -4.42 15.70 -10.19
N GLY A 28 -3.38 16.53 -10.03
CA GLY A 28 -2.22 16.23 -9.19
C GLY A 28 -2.57 16.23 -7.71
N ALA A 29 -3.31 17.24 -7.24
CA ALA A 29 -3.76 17.30 -5.85
C ALA A 29 -4.76 16.19 -5.50
N ALA A 30 -5.64 15.81 -6.44
CA ALA A 30 -6.55 14.68 -6.26
C ALA A 30 -5.80 13.34 -6.25
N LEU A 31 -4.77 13.18 -7.10
CA LEU A 31 -3.93 11.98 -7.12
C LEU A 31 -3.15 11.82 -5.82
N GLU A 32 -2.52 12.90 -5.34
CA GLU A 32 -1.77 12.90 -4.08
C GLU A 32 -2.70 12.68 -2.87
N ALA A 33 -3.88 13.32 -2.85
CA ALA A 33 -4.89 13.06 -1.82
C ALA A 33 -5.37 11.61 -1.84
N THR A 34 -5.56 11.01 -3.03
CA THR A 34 -5.95 9.61 -3.18
C THR A 34 -4.86 8.66 -2.68
N GLN A 35 -3.59 8.98 -2.92
CA GLN A 35 -2.46 8.20 -2.40
C GLN A 35 -2.36 8.27 -0.88
N ARG A 36 -2.48 9.47 -0.28
CA ARG A 36 -2.50 9.64 1.19
C ARG A 36 -3.64 8.84 1.82
N LEU A 37 -4.85 8.95 1.25
CA LEU A 37 -6.01 8.20 1.73
C LEU A 37 -5.84 6.68 1.57
N ARG A 38 -5.21 6.20 0.49
CA ARG A 38 -4.90 4.77 0.32
C ARG A 38 -3.93 4.28 1.40
N THR A 39 -2.91 5.08 1.73
CA THR A 39 -1.97 4.77 2.80
C THR A 39 -2.68 4.71 4.16
N ASP A 40 -3.53 5.69 4.47
CA ASP A 40 -4.30 5.73 5.72
C ASP A 40 -5.28 4.54 5.83
N TRP A 41 -5.86 4.15 4.70
CA TRP A 41 -6.74 3.00 4.60
C TRP A 41 -6.01 1.67 4.85
N SER A 42 -4.87 1.46 4.20
CA SER A 42 -4.02 0.28 4.43
C SER A 42 -3.58 0.20 5.89
N ARG A 43 -3.07 1.30 6.45
CA ARG A 43 -2.68 1.41 7.86
C ARG A 43 -3.82 1.06 8.80
N THR A 44 -5.01 1.59 8.54
CA THR A 44 -6.19 1.31 9.36
C THR A 44 -6.61 -0.14 9.28
N SER A 45 -6.55 -0.75 8.10
CA SER A 45 -6.87 -2.16 7.93
C SER A 45 -5.94 -3.03 8.79
N HIS A 46 -4.62 -2.87 8.66
CA HIS A 46 -3.64 -3.61 9.43
C HIS A 46 -3.72 -3.34 10.92
N PHE A 47 -4.03 -2.10 11.31
CA PHE A 47 -4.25 -1.77 12.70
C PHE A 47 -5.42 -2.59 13.28
N ILE A 48 -6.56 -2.67 12.56
CA ILE A 48 -7.68 -3.52 12.96
C ILE A 48 -7.25 -5.00 13.01
N GLU A 49 -6.49 -5.51 12.04
CA GLU A 49 -5.99 -6.90 12.07
C GLU A 49 -5.16 -7.17 13.32
N SER A 50 -4.22 -6.27 13.64
CA SER A 50 -3.33 -6.40 14.80
C SER A 50 -4.11 -6.39 16.10
N GLU A 51 -5.13 -5.54 16.22
CA GLU A 51 -5.94 -5.45 17.42
C GLU A 51 -6.89 -6.65 17.57
N VAL A 52 -7.41 -7.19 16.46
CA VAL A 52 -8.19 -8.44 16.46
C VAL A 52 -7.30 -9.62 16.85
N ALA A 53 -6.10 -9.73 16.28
CA ALA A 53 -5.13 -10.76 16.59
C ALA A 53 -4.72 -10.77 18.08
N LEU A 54 -4.69 -9.61 18.71
CA LEU A 54 -4.42 -9.45 20.14
C LEU A 54 -5.65 -9.67 21.02
N SER A 55 -6.86 -9.64 20.46
CA SER A 55 -8.10 -9.72 21.22
C SER A 55 -8.47 -11.15 21.61
N GLU A 56 -9.07 -11.30 22.78
CA GLU A 56 -9.64 -12.58 23.21
C GLU A 56 -10.98 -12.86 22.53
N ARG A 57 -11.77 -11.81 22.25
CA ARG A 57 -13.15 -11.90 21.76
C ARG A 57 -13.52 -10.69 20.88
N VAL A 58 -14.29 -10.96 19.83
CA VAL A 58 -14.95 -9.94 19.00
C VAL A 58 -16.41 -9.83 19.41
N ILE A 59 -16.86 -8.65 19.81
CA ILE A 59 -18.23 -8.37 20.27
C ILE A 59 -18.98 -7.65 19.16
N THR A 60 -20.15 -8.16 18.79
CA THR A 60 -20.96 -7.64 17.68
C THR A 60 -22.25 -6.98 18.15
N ASP A 61 -22.65 -7.22 19.39
CA ASP A 61 -23.84 -6.64 20.00
C ASP A 61 -23.44 -5.45 20.90
N ALA A 62 -23.95 -4.27 20.56
CA ALA A 62 -23.72 -3.04 21.31
C ALA A 62 -24.20 -3.12 22.77
N SER A 63 -25.20 -3.95 23.07
CA SER A 63 -25.76 -4.11 24.42
C SER A 63 -24.81 -4.80 25.41
N LEU A 64 -23.82 -5.54 24.89
CA LEU A 64 -22.80 -6.22 25.69
C LEU A 64 -21.66 -5.29 26.11
N LEU A 65 -21.64 -4.04 25.64
CA LEU A 65 -20.59 -3.06 25.89
C LEU A 65 -21.13 -1.78 26.52
N ASN A 66 -20.36 -1.22 27.45
CA ASN A 66 -20.65 0.11 27.98
C ASN A 66 -20.15 1.19 27.02
N LEU A 67 -20.99 1.67 26.11
CA LEU A 67 -20.60 2.71 25.15
C LEU A 67 -20.35 4.09 25.80
N ALA A 68 -20.83 4.32 27.02
CA ALA A 68 -20.68 5.60 27.72
C ALA A 68 -19.26 5.82 28.28
N GLN A 69 -18.37 4.83 28.17
CA GLN A 69 -16.96 4.97 28.56
C GLN A 69 -16.14 5.82 27.58
N CYS A 70 -16.68 6.11 26.40
CA CYS A 70 -16.03 6.93 25.37
C CYS A 70 -16.24 8.43 25.60
N THR A 71 -15.24 9.25 25.25
CA THR A 71 -15.39 10.73 25.28
C THR A 71 -16.48 11.25 24.34
N THR A 72 -16.81 10.46 23.31
CA THR A 72 -17.85 10.78 22.32
C THR A 72 -19.05 9.86 22.54
N THR A 73 -20.27 10.41 22.49
CA THR A 73 -21.49 9.61 22.51
C THR A 73 -21.60 8.75 21.26
N ILE A 74 -21.77 7.44 21.44
CA ILE A 74 -21.95 6.44 20.37
C ILE A 74 -23.36 5.87 20.48
N SER A 75 -24.15 5.97 19.42
CA SER A 75 -25.45 5.32 19.31
C SER A 75 -25.31 3.87 18.82
N ALA A 76 -26.32 3.03 19.09
CA ALA A 76 -26.33 1.63 18.63
C ALA A 76 -26.27 1.48 17.09
N ALA A 77 -26.69 2.50 16.32
CA ALA A 77 -26.61 2.50 14.87
C ALA A 77 -25.19 2.84 14.34
N GLU A 78 -24.46 3.67 15.08
CA GLU A 78 -23.07 4.04 14.77
C GLU A 78 -22.10 2.92 15.16
N PHE A 79 -22.40 2.17 16.23
CA PHE A 79 -21.61 1.01 16.66
C PHE A 79 -21.52 -0.04 15.57
N LYS A 80 -20.32 -0.61 15.38
CA LYS A 80 -20.12 -1.70 14.43
C LYS A 80 -19.55 -2.96 15.07
N PHE A 81 -18.51 -2.84 15.89
CA PHE A 81 -17.95 -3.96 16.65
C PHE A 81 -17.11 -3.45 17.82
N GLY A 82 -16.85 -4.33 18.78
CA GLY A 82 -15.88 -4.11 19.85
C GLY A 82 -14.93 -5.28 19.99
N LEU A 83 -13.75 -5.01 20.52
CA LEU A 83 -12.69 -5.98 20.78
C LEU A 83 -12.37 -5.99 22.26
N GLU A 84 -12.47 -7.16 22.87
CA GLU A 84 -11.96 -7.39 24.22
C GLU A 84 -10.48 -7.75 24.08
N VAL A 85 -9.61 -6.73 24.12
CA VAL A 85 -8.18 -6.89 23.84
C VAL A 85 -7.53 -7.78 24.90
N ARG A 86 -7.68 -7.42 26.18
CA ARG A 86 -7.20 -8.20 27.34
C ARG A 86 -8.06 -7.90 28.56
N ARG A 87 -8.10 -8.82 29.52
CA ARG A 87 -8.85 -8.65 30.77
C ARG A 87 -8.45 -7.43 31.62
N ASP A 88 -7.21 -6.94 31.47
CA ASP A 88 -6.66 -5.78 32.18
C ASP A 88 -6.82 -4.45 31.42
N LEU A 89 -7.31 -4.49 30.18
CA LEU A 89 -7.56 -3.34 29.34
C LEU A 89 -9.05 -3.10 29.12
N PRO A 90 -9.49 -1.84 28.99
CA PRO A 90 -10.82 -1.54 28.52
C PRO A 90 -11.00 -2.03 27.07
N PRO A 91 -12.22 -2.39 26.65
CA PRO A 91 -12.47 -2.84 25.29
C PRO A 91 -12.26 -1.71 24.29
N ALA A 92 -11.82 -2.06 23.09
CA ALA A 92 -11.78 -1.13 21.96
C ALA A 92 -13.09 -1.21 21.18
N ILE A 93 -13.71 -0.07 20.95
CA ILE A 93 -15.00 0.08 20.29
C ILE A 93 -14.76 0.79 18.96
N TYR A 94 -15.24 0.18 17.88
CA TYR A 94 -15.20 0.77 16.55
C TYR A 94 -16.61 1.17 16.13
N PHE A 95 -16.72 2.40 15.65
CA PHE A 95 -17.98 3.00 15.26
C PHE A 95 -17.78 3.93 14.08
N VAL A 96 -18.86 4.13 13.32
CA VAL A 96 -18.85 4.96 12.13
C VAL A 96 -19.77 6.14 12.38
N LYS A 97 -19.27 7.35 12.14
CA LYS A 97 -19.99 8.59 12.40
C LYS A 97 -20.14 9.38 11.11
N SER A 98 -21.34 9.91 10.85
CA SER A 98 -21.54 10.81 9.71
C SER A 98 -20.82 12.13 9.96
N ASN A 99 -20.02 12.58 8.99
CA ASN A 99 -19.49 13.95 9.04
C ASN A 99 -20.66 14.89 8.74
N ALA A 100 -20.74 16.02 9.46
CA ALA A 100 -21.82 16.98 9.22
C ALA A 100 -21.67 17.61 7.82
N ALA A 101 -22.80 17.93 7.18
CA ALA A 101 -22.91 18.41 5.79
C ALA A 101 -22.11 19.70 5.44
N ASN A 102 -21.46 20.34 6.41
CA ASN A 102 -20.69 21.59 6.26
C ASN A 102 -19.25 21.47 6.79
N SER A 103 -18.69 20.27 6.91
CA SER A 103 -17.24 20.17 7.12
C SER A 103 -16.52 20.68 5.86
N LEU A 104 -15.43 21.42 6.02
CA LEU A 104 -14.54 21.82 4.91
C LEU A 104 -13.78 20.60 4.31
N GLU A 105 -14.16 19.38 4.71
CA GLU A 105 -13.60 18.12 4.25
C GLU A 105 -14.26 17.76 2.91
N TRP A 106 -13.44 17.33 1.95
CA TRP A 106 -13.76 17.33 0.51
C TRP A 106 -14.99 16.53 0.08
N THR A 107 -15.54 15.66 0.93
CA THR A 107 -16.72 14.86 0.61
C THR A 107 -17.60 14.69 1.85
N GLY A 108 -18.91 14.93 1.72
CA GLY A 108 -19.88 14.86 2.83
C GLY A 108 -20.20 13.42 3.27
N ASP A 109 -19.18 12.68 3.67
CA ASP A 109 -19.22 11.24 3.95
C ASP A 109 -19.14 10.91 5.45
N SER A 110 -19.05 9.62 5.79
CA SER A 110 -18.84 9.17 7.16
C SER A 110 -17.36 8.90 7.45
N SER A 111 -16.98 8.89 8.72
CA SER A 111 -15.63 8.56 9.18
C SER A 111 -15.63 7.36 10.12
N LEU A 112 -14.56 6.56 10.08
CA LEU A 112 -14.32 5.46 11.01
C LEU A 112 -13.59 5.97 12.23
N TRP A 113 -14.14 5.65 13.40
CA TRP A 113 -13.57 6.01 14.68
C TRP A 113 -13.30 4.78 15.52
N ARG A 114 -12.24 4.87 16.33
CA ARG A 114 -11.91 3.94 17.39
C ARG A 114 -11.98 4.67 18.72
N CYS A 115 -12.65 4.07 19.68
CA CYS A 115 -12.62 4.47 21.08
C CYS A 115 -12.04 3.32 21.89
N GLY A 116 -10.90 3.52 22.53
CA GLY A 116 -10.22 2.42 23.22
C GLY A 116 -9.08 2.91 24.10
N PRO A 117 -8.29 1.99 24.65
CA PRO A 117 -7.06 2.36 25.33
C PRO A 117 -6.10 3.08 24.37
N SER A 118 -5.46 4.13 24.87
CA SER A 118 -4.45 4.89 24.13
C SER A 118 -3.19 4.05 23.95
N ILE A 119 -2.52 4.23 22.82
CA ILE A 119 -1.27 3.56 22.46
C ILE A 119 -0.17 4.63 22.48
N ASN A 120 0.96 4.34 23.13
CA ASN A 120 2.12 5.24 23.15
C ASN A 120 3.01 5.05 21.92
N GLU A 121 4.07 5.86 21.82
CA GLU A 121 5.07 5.81 20.73
C GLU A 121 5.78 4.45 20.60
N ASN A 122 5.79 3.64 21.66
CA ASN A 122 6.38 2.31 21.67
C ASN A 122 5.36 1.20 21.33
N GLY A 123 4.13 1.55 20.94
CA GLY A 123 3.07 0.59 20.63
C GLY A 123 2.41 -0.05 21.85
N GLU A 124 2.67 0.44 23.06
CA GLU A 124 2.12 -0.12 24.30
C GLU A 124 0.82 0.59 24.72
N TYR A 125 -0.12 -0.19 25.25
CA TYR A 125 -1.37 0.33 25.80
C TYR A 125 -1.17 1.01 27.16
N THR A 126 -1.55 2.28 27.29
CA THR A 126 -1.29 3.09 28.49
C THR A 126 -2.49 3.20 29.46
N ASN A 127 -3.71 2.97 28.97
CA ASN A 127 -4.94 3.03 29.80
C ASN A 127 -5.27 1.65 30.41
N VAL A 128 -4.44 1.20 31.35
CA VAL A 128 -4.66 -0.07 32.09
C VAL A 128 -5.68 0.14 33.20
N ILE A 129 -6.57 -0.83 33.42
CA ILE A 129 -7.55 -0.83 34.52
C ILE A 129 -6.82 -1.07 35.86
N ARG A 130 -6.02 -0.09 36.32
CA ARG A 130 -5.56 -0.02 37.71
C ARG A 130 -6.59 0.80 38.47
N GLY A 131 -7.24 0.15 39.42
CA GLY A 131 -8.46 0.62 40.09
C GLY A 131 -8.59 2.14 40.27
N SER A 132 -9.73 2.66 39.81
CA SER A 132 -10.31 3.99 40.04
C SER A 132 -9.94 5.17 39.13
N SER A 133 -9.46 4.98 37.90
CA SER A 133 -9.42 6.11 36.96
C SER A 133 -10.73 6.20 36.16
N THR A 134 -11.54 7.21 36.48
CA THR A 134 -12.70 7.71 35.72
C THR A 134 -12.29 8.36 34.38
N SER A 135 -11.15 7.98 33.81
CA SER A 135 -10.65 8.51 32.55
C SER A 135 -11.47 7.90 31.41
N LEU A 136 -12.30 8.76 30.79
CA LEU A 136 -13.01 8.40 29.56
C LEU A 136 -11.99 7.99 28.48
N LEU A 137 -12.32 6.93 27.76
CA LEU A 137 -11.53 6.46 26.61
C LEU A 137 -11.60 7.50 25.50
N THR A 138 -10.45 7.83 24.93
CA THR A 138 -10.38 8.86 23.89
C THR A 138 -10.79 8.26 22.55
N ALA A 139 -11.75 8.91 21.88
CA ALA A 139 -12.08 8.58 20.50
C ALA A 139 -11.05 9.19 19.53
N GLN A 140 -10.55 8.39 18.60
CA GLN A 140 -9.62 8.77 17.55
C GLN A 140 -10.22 8.43 16.18
N ARG A 141 -10.10 9.35 15.23
CA ARG A 141 -10.50 9.13 13.83
C ARG A 141 -9.40 8.33 13.13
N LEU A 142 -9.78 7.25 12.47
CA LEU A 142 -8.85 6.36 11.75
C LEU A 142 -8.84 6.67 10.25
N VAL A 143 -10.02 6.72 9.64
CA VAL A 143 -10.19 6.98 8.20
C VAL A 143 -11.36 7.92 8.00
N ASP A 144 -11.23 8.76 7.00
CA ASP A 144 -12.26 9.68 6.55
C ASP A 144 -12.76 9.31 5.13
N GLY A 145 -13.94 9.80 4.74
CA GLY A 145 -14.46 9.58 3.39
C GLY A 145 -15.09 8.20 3.16
N LEU A 146 -15.58 7.53 4.21
CA LEU A 146 -16.25 6.24 4.09
C LEU A 146 -17.64 6.36 3.45
N LYS A 147 -17.91 5.44 2.52
CA LYS A 147 -19.20 5.34 1.84
C LYS A 147 -20.23 4.58 2.71
N VAL A 148 -21.17 5.30 3.33
CA VAL A 148 -22.19 4.75 4.25
C VAL A 148 -23.57 5.24 3.83
N ASN A 149 -24.61 4.40 3.94
CA ASN A 149 -26.00 4.71 3.50
C ASN A 149 -26.18 4.82 1.98
N VAL A 150 -25.48 3.98 1.22
CA VAL A 150 -25.62 3.83 -0.25
C VAL A 150 -26.37 2.52 -0.53
N PRO A 151 -27.09 2.33 -1.65
CA PRO A 151 -27.71 1.04 -1.98
C PRO A 151 -26.80 -0.15 -1.64
N VAL A 152 -27.38 -1.20 -1.04
CA VAL A 152 -26.71 -2.31 -0.32
C VAL A 152 -25.57 -2.98 -1.11
N SER A 153 -25.58 -2.89 -2.45
CA SER A 153 -24.51 -3.37 -3.32
C SER A 153 -23.19 -2.58 -3.20
N GLU A 154 -23.26 -1.30 -2.84
CA GLU A 154 -22.13 -0.37 -2.78
C GLU A 154 -21.78 0.07 -1.36
N GLU A 155 -22.60 -0.29 -0.37
CA GLU A 155 -22.33 0.01 1.03
C GLU A 155 -21.10 -0.76 1.51
N CYS A 156 -20.28 -0.10 2.31
CA CYS A 156 -19.15 -0.72 2.98
C CYS A 156 -19.66 -1.46 4.20
N THR A 157 -19.62 -2.79 4.14
CA THR A 157 -20.19 -3.63 5.20
C THR A 157 -19.11 -4.11 6.14
N LEU A 158 -19.10 -3.54 7.34
CA LEU A 158 -18.39 -4.16 8.44
C LEU A 158 -19.25 -5.29 9.00
N SER A 159 -19.07 -6.49 8.45
CA SER A 159 -19.94 -7.64 8.71
C SER A 159 -19.21 -8.69 9.53
N VAL A 160 -19.47 -8.68 10.83
CA VAL A 160 -19.10 -9.81 11.68
C VAL A 160 -20.21 -10.86 11.53
N THR A 161 -19.88 -12.10 11.20
CA THR A 161 -20.86 -13.19 11.34
C THR A 161 -21.01 -13.48 12.83
N PRO A 162 -22.14 -13.15 13.47
CA PRO A 162 -22.28 -13.37 14.90
C PRO A 162 -22.44 -14.87 15.17
N SER A 163 -21.86 -15.37 16.27
CA SER A 163 -22.34 -16.64 16.85
C SER A 163 -23.68 -16.40 17.56
N GLN A 164 -24.36 -17.47 17.99
CA GLN A 164 -25.68 -17.37 18.64
C GLN A 164 -25.71 -16.45 19.88
N ASP A 165 -24.56 -16.13 20.47
CA ASP A 165 -24.42 -15.30 21.68
C ASP A 165 -23.90 -13.86 21.42
N GLY A 166 -23.81 -13.39 20.17
CA GLY A 166 -23.34 -12.02 19.85
C GLY A 166 -21.83 -11.81 20.04
N VAL A 167 -21.07 -12.91 20.17
CA VAL A 167 -19.61 -12.94 20.26
C VAL A 167 -19.04 -13.83 19.17
N SER A 168 -17.99 -13.38 18.49
CA SER A 168 -17.28 -14.13 17.45
C SER A 168 -15.80 -14.23 17.77
N LYS A 169 -15.14 -15.23 17.18
CA LYS A 169 -13.67 -15.35 17.15
C LYS A 169 -13.07 -14.85 15.84
N SER A 170 -13.92 -14.52 14.88
CA SER A 170 -13.51 -14.03 13.55
C SER A 170 -14.28 -12.78 13.18
N LEU A 171 -13.56 -11.81 12.64
CA LEU A 171 -14.08 -10.57 12.09
C LEU A 171 -13.84 -10.59 10.58
N LYS A 172 -14.91 -10.46 9.80
CA LYS A 172 -14.81 -10.05 8.40
C LYS A 172 -15.11 -8.56 8.35
N TYR A 173 -14.25 -7.81 7.70
CA TYR A 173 -14.46 -6.38 7.50
C TYR A 173 -14.30 -6.03 6.03
N GLU A 174 -15.18 -5.14 5.56
CA GLU A 174 -15.08 -4.49 4.26
C GLU A 174 -15.06 -2.98 4.49
N LEU A 175 -13.98 -2.35 4.08
CA LEU A 175 -13.82 -0.90 4.09
C LEU A 175 -13.92 -0.41 2.65
N CYS A 176 -14.52 0.75 2.41
CA CYS A 176 -14.47 1.40 1.10
C CYS A 176 -14.70 2.91 1.18
N MET A 177 -14.11 3.62 0.22
CA MET A 177 -14.09 5.08 0.16
C MET A 177 -15.04 5.60 -0.91
N SER A 178 -15.70 6.71 -0.62
CA SER A 178 -16.66 7.37 -1.52
C SER A 178 -15.93 8.08 -2.67
N GLY A 179 -16.40 7.90 -3.91
CA GLY A 179 -16.03 8.73 -5.06
C GLY A 179 -14.58 8.66 -5.57
N LEU A 180 -13.65 8.06 -4.82
CA LEU A 180 -12.21 8.07 -5.15
C LEU A 180 -11.67 6.70 -5.55
N THR A 181 -12.23 5.61 -5.03
CA THR A 181 -11.81 4.25 -5.39
C THR A 181 -13.01 3.40 -5.79
N LYS A 182 -12.92 2.73 -6.94
CA LYS A 182 -13.88 1.68 -7.34
C LYS A 182 -13.83 0.45 -6.41
N TYR A 183 -12.80 0.35 -5.57
CA TYR A 183 -12.38 -0.87 -4.89
C TYR A 183 -12.70 -0.84 -3.40
N LYS A 184 -12.97 -2.02 -2.84
CA LYS A 184 -13.32 -2.23 -1.43
C LYS A 184 -12.30 -3.16 -0.78
N TYR A 185 -11.67 -2.76 0.31
CA TYR A 185 -10.72 -3.59 1.03
C TYR A 185 -11.49 -4.58 1.89
N ALA A 186 -11.41 -5.85 1.57
CA ALA A 186 -12.11 -6.91 2.28
C ALA A 186 -11.14 -7.94 2.85
N GLN A 187 -11.24 -8.19 4.15
CA GLN A 187 -10.37 -9.12 4.86
C GLN A 187 -11.12 -9.89 5.95
N SER A 188 -10.68 -11.11 6.21
CA SER A 188 -11.19 -11.95 7.29
C SER A 188 -10.06 -12.28 8.26
N VAL A 189 -10.16 -11.75 9.47
CA VAL A 189 -9.20 -11.95 10.56
C VAL A 189 -9.82 -12.71 11.71
N ASN A 190 -8.99 -13.30 12.56
CA ASN A 190 -9.45 -14.03 13.73
C ASN A 190 -8.56 -13.75 14.94
N THR A 191 -9.04 -14.05 16.14
CA THR A 191 -8.31 -13.81 17.41
C THR A 191 -7.00 -14.59 17.55
N TYR A 192 -6.70 -15.48 16.60
CA TYR A 192 -5.47 -16.27 16.56
C TYR A 192 -4.67 -16.04 15.27
N SER A 193 -5.04 -15.06 14.45
CA SER A 193 -4.20 -14.67 13.32
C SER A 193 -2.92 -14.07 13.87
N ARG A 194 -1.78 -14.35 13.23
CA ARG A 194 -0.54 -13.67 13.59
C ARG A 194 -0.71 -12.17 13.34
N ILE A 195 -0.05 -11.35 14.15
CA ILE A 195 0.03 -9.91 13.89
C ILE A 195 0.75 -9.74 12.57
N SER A 196 0.05 -9.20 11.58
CA SER A 196 0.60 -8.91 10.28
C SER A 196 1.45 -7.64 10.34
N PRO A 197 2.65 -7.62 9.75
CA PRO A 197 3.38 -6.37 9.52
C PRO A 197 2.56 -5.44 8.62
N VAL A 198 2.72 -4.13 8.81
CA VAL A 198 2.17 -3.13 7.89
C VAL A 198 3.12 -3.01 6.72
N PHE A 199 2.66 -3.37 5.53
CA PHE A 199 3.43 -3.17 4.32
C PHE A 199 2.97 -1.91 3.60
N SER A 200 3.92 -1.02 3.30
CA SER A 200 3.64 0.15 2.49
C SER A 200 3.73 -0.26 1.02
N TYR A 201 2.70 0.09 0.24
CA TYR A 201 2.69 -0.26 -1.17
C TYR A 201 3.91 0.35 -1.88
N PRO A 202 4.70 -0.44 -2.63
CA PRO A 202 5.83 0.09 -3.39
C PRO A 202 5.37 1.17 -4.37
N ASN A 203 6.06 2.30 -4.40
CA ASN A 203 5.78 3.34 -5.38
C ASN A 203 6.66 3.14 -6.62
N THR A 204 6.14 3.46 -7.80
CA THR A 204 6.87 3.43 -9.07
C THR A 204 7.51 4.79 -9.41
N ASN A 205 7.66 5.68 -8.41
CA ASN A 205 8.26 6.97 -8.67
C ASN A 205 9.75 6.77 -8.94
N SER A 206 10.23 7.37 -10.02
CA SER A 206 11.65 7.38 -10.36
C SER A 206 12.35 8.55 -9.67
N LEU A 207 13.41 8.24 -8.94
CA LEU A 207 14.33 9.23 -8.37
C LEU A 207 15.32 9.76 -9.41
N CYS A 208 15.45 9.07 -10.55
CA CYS A 208 16.32 9.44 -11.66
C CYS A 208 15.72 10.48 -12.63
N SER A 209 14.49 10.94 -12.39
CA SER A 209 13.81 11.92 -13.26
C SER A 209 14.41 13.33 -13.24
N ASP A 210 15.21 13.68 -12.23
CA ASP A 210 15.94 14.95 -12.14
C ASP A 210 17.45 14.69 -12.09
N GLU A 211 18.15 15.14 -13.14
CA GLU A 211 19.60 15.02 -13.28
C GLU A 211 20.36 15.66 -12.10
N PHE A 212 19.79 16.68 -11.46
CA PHE A 212 20.42 17.42 -10.35
C PHE A 212 19.93 17.00 -8.97
N LEU A 213 19.07 15.97 -8.88
CA LEU A 213 18.59 15.48 -7.59
C LEU A 213 19.76 14.85 -6.81
N THR A 214 20.20 15.53 -5.76
CA THR A 214 21.05 14.93 -4.73
C THR A 214 20.16 14.50 -3.58
N ILE A 215 20.12 13.19 -3.33
CA ILE A 215 19.42 12.65 -2.17
C ILE A 215 20.41 12.64 -1.01
N GLU A 216 20.02 13.25 0.11
CA GLU A 216 20.83 13.21 1.32
C GLU A 216 21.02 11.75 1.76
N GLY A 217 22.27 11.33 1.89
CA GLY A 217 22.65 9.95 2.25
C GLY A 217 23.08 9.08 1.09
N PHE A 218 22.70 9.40 -0.16
CA PHE A 218 23.05 8.59 -1.32
C PHE A 218 24.12 9.25 -2.20
N TYR A 219 25.05 8.44 -2.68
CA TYR A 219 25.97 8.82 -3.74
C TYR A 219 25.35 8.48 -5.10
N LYS A 220 25.02 9.50 -5.90
CA LYS A 220 24.53 9.29 -7.26
C LYS A 220 25.68 8.89 -8.18
N LEU A 221 25.57 7.72 -8.80
CA LEU A 221 26.49 7.24 -9.82
C LEU A 221 26.08 7.79 -11.18
N GLU A 222 26.91 8.68 -11.72
CA GLU A 222 26.76 9.21 -13.06
C GLU A 222 27.35 8.22 -14.07
N GLY A 223 26.62 7.91 -15.14
CA GLY A 223 27.14 7.02 -16.18
C GLY A 223 26.10 6.34 -17.06
N GLY A 224 24.84 6.26 -16.61
CA GLY A 224 23.77 5.69 -17.42
C GLY A 224 23.49 6.50 -18.68
N THR A 225 23.17 5.80 -19.75
CA THR A 225 22.74 6.33 -21.03
C THR A 225 21.53 5.55 -21.52
N THR A 226 20.92 5.96 -22.63
CA THR A 226 19.82 5.18 -23.23
C THR A 226 20.29 3.92 -23.98
N SER A 227 21.56 3.54 -23.84
CA SER A 227 22.19 2.36 -24.43
C SER A 227 22.64 1.43 -23.32
N ALA A 228 22.78 0.13 -23.61
CA ALA A 228 23.23 -0.84 -22.62
C ALA A 228 24.60 -0.47 -22.01
N ASP A 229 24.58 -0.17 -20.71
CA ASP A 229 25.74 0.18 -19.91
C ASP A 229 26.06 -0.88 -18.84
N LEU A 230 27.30 -0.87 -18.36
CA LEU A 230 27.69 -1.56 -17.14
C LEU A 230 27.91 -0.52 -16.05
N LEU A 231 26.97 -0.44 -15.12
CA LEU A 231 26.98 0.52 -14.02
C LEU A 231 27.37 -0.20 -12.73
N GLU A 232 28.61 0.00 -12.30
CA GLU A 232 29.16 -0.62 -11.10
C GLU A 232 30.00 0.38 -10.31
N LEU A 233 30.20 0.08 -9.03
CA LEU A 233 30.99 0.89 -8.11
C LEU A 233 32.39 1.20 -8.66
N PRO A 234 32.81 2.49 -8.72
CA PRO A 234 34.14 2.86 -9.16
C PRO A 234 35.19 2.40 -8.14
N SER A 235 36.38 2.03 -8.63
CA SER A 235 37.49 1.54 -7.79
C SER A 235 38.05 2.57 -6.80
N THR A 236 37.60 3.82 -6.84
CA THR A 236 38.06 4.92 -5.99
C THR A 236 36.91 5.85 -5.64
N GLY A 237 36.79 6.21 -4.36
CA GLY A 237 35.88 7.27 -3.91
C GLY A 237 34.51 6.79 -3.43
N LEU A 238 34.15 5.54 -3.70
CA LEU A 238 32.98 4.85 -3.14
C LEU A 238 33.42 3.52 -2.52
N SER A 239 32.86 3.22 -1.37
CA SER A 239 33.02 1.96 -0.64
C SER A 239 31.83 1.06 -0.96
N GLN A 240 31.99 -0.25 -0.73
CA GLN A 240 30.85 -1.17 -0.72
C GLN A 240 29.84 -0.87 0.40
N TYR A 241 30.14 0.03 1.33
CA TYR A 241 29.26 0.36 2.46
C TYR A 241 28.57 1.73 2.31
N ASP A 242 28.71 2.38 1.15
CA ASP A 242 28.07 3.65 0.88
C ASP A 242 26.74 3.40 0.15
N ASP A 243 25.65 4.02 0.61
CA ASP A 243 24.35 3.98 -0.05
C ASP A 243 24.45 4.69 -1.41
N ILE A 244 24.02 4.04 -2.50
CA ILE A 244 24.21 4.53 -3.88
C ILE A 244 22.87 4.65 -4.61
N LEU A 245 22.73 5.72 -5.39
CA LEU A 245 21.68 5.86 -6.40
C LEU A 245 22.29 5.60 -7.79
N ILE A 246 21.87 4.55 -8.49
CA ILE A 246 22.26 4.29 -9.87
C ILE A 246 21.08 4.52 -10.80
N CYS A 247 21.30 5.30 -11.85
CA CYS A 247 20.32 5.61 -12.88
C CYS A 247 20.82 5.11 -14.23
N GLY A 248 20.14 4.11 -14.80
CA GLY A 248 20.41 3.55 -16.13
C GLY A 248 19.89 4.40 -17.27
N TYR A 249 18.66 4.92 -17.14
CA TYR A 249 17.92 5.63 -18.20
C TYR A 249 17.51 4.74 -19.41
N GLY A 250 17.56 3.42 -19.25
CA GLY A 250 17.04 2.41 -20.18
C GLY A 250 18.10 1.80 -21.10
N GLY A 251 17.68 0.94 -22.03
CA GLY A 251 18.60 0.34 -23.03
C GLY A 251 19.19 -1.03 -22.67
N GLY A 252 18.83 -1.58 -21.51
CA GLY A 252 19.19 -2.93 -21.06
C GLY A 252 20.51 -2.97 -20.30
N ASP A 253 20.59 -2.17 -19.25
CA ASP A 253 21.80 -2.00 -18.44
C ASP A 253 22.07 -3.20 -17.55
N THR A 254 23.35 -3.40 -17.24
CA THR A 254 23.78 -4.23 -16.11
C THR A 254 24.16 -3.34 -14.95
N ILE A 255 23.36 -3.34 -13.89
CA ILE A 255 23.54 -2.51 -12.71
C ILE A 255 24.01 -3.39 -11.54
N LYS A 256 25.06 -2.96 -10.84
CA LYS A 256 25.59 -3.62 -9.65
C LYS A 256 25.65 -2.63 -8.50
N GLY A 257 24.89 -2.91 -7.46
CA GLY A 257 24.91 -2.22 -6.18
C GLY A 257 26.12 -2.59 -5.33
N SER A 258 25.94 -2.42 -4.03
CA SER A 258 26.96 -2.47 -2.99
C SER A 258 26.55 -3.42 -1.87
N THR A 259 27.05 -3.22 -0.66
CA THR A 259 26.62 -3.93 0.55
C THR A 259 25.84 -3.01 1.50
N ALA A 260 25.47 -1.82 1.03
CA ALA A 260 24.71 -0.79 1.72
C ALA A 260 23.29 -0.71 1.16
N ASN A 261 22.46 0.23 1.63
CA ASN A 261 21.09 0.34 1.12
C ASN A 261 21.08 1.19 -0.13
N ASP A 262 20.82 0.56 -1.28
CA ASP A 262 20.93 1.18 -2.59
C ASP A 262 19.57 1.46 -3.22
N VAL A 263 19.56 2.42 -4.15
CA VAL A 263 18.46 2.63 -5.08
C VAL A 263 18.99 2.43 -6.49
N LEU A 264 18.52 1.39 -7.15
CA LEU A 264 18.99 0.95 -8.46
C LEU A 264 17.83 1.06 -9.45
N GLU A 265 17.89 2.02 -10.36
CA GLU A 265 16.85 2.22 -11.38
C GLU A 265 17.43 1.99 -12.77
N ALA A 266 16.95 0.96 -13.48
CA ALA A 266 17.27 0.75 -14.90
C ALA A 266 16.74 1.91 -15.76
N GLY A 267 15.57 2.47 -15.42
CA GLY A 267 14.97 3.59 -16.13
C GLY A 267 14.24 3.18 -17.41
N ASP A 268 13.80 4.19 -18.17
CA ASP A 268 13.02 4.05 -19.41
C ASP A 268 13.63 4.99 -20.44
N SER A 269 14.06 4.47 -21.59
CA SER A 269 14.59 5.27 -22.71
C SER A 269 13.48 5.96 -23.52
N GLY A 270 12.23 5.76 -23.13
CA GLY A 270 11.02 6.20 -23.82
C GLY A 270 10.58 5.21 -24.90
N SER A 271 11.12 3.99 -24.92
CA SER A 271 10.85 2.99 -25.95
C SER A 271 10.16 1.74 -25.40
N SER A 272 9.11 1.31 -26.10
CA SER A 272 8.32 0.12 -25.71
C SER A 272 8.99 -1.22 -26.07
N ASN A 273 10.17 -1.20 -26.69
CA ASN A 273 10.91 -2.38 -27.16
C ASN A 273 12.34 -2.42 -26.62
N GLU A 274 12.51 -1.98 -25.38
CA GLU A 274 13.79 -1.97 -24.70
C GLU A 274 14.31 -3.38 -24.40
N ASN A 275 15.64 -3.50 -24.38
CA ASN A 275 16.29 -4.70 -23.88
C ASN A 275 16.11 -4.74 -22.36
N GLY A 276 15.95 -5.94 -21.81
CA GLY A 276 15.87 -6.10 -20.37
C GLY A 276 17.18 -5.74 -19.67
N ALA A 277 17.05 -5.07 -18.54
CA ALA A 277 18.13 -4.79 -17.61
C ALA A 277 18.42 -5.99 -16.71
N THR A 278 19.63 -6.03 -16.17
CA THR A 278 20.03 -6.99 -15.13
C THR A 278 20.56 -6.21 -13.94
N ILE A 279 19.88 -6.29 -12.81
CA ILE A 279 20.21 -5.56 -11.58
C ILE A 279 20.60 -6.56 -10.50
N TYR A 280 21.76 -6.35 -9.89
CA TYR A 280 22.25 -7.09 -8.71
C TYR A 280 22.49 -6.10 -7.58
N ALA A 281 21.70 -6.14 -6.51
CA ALA A 281 21.87 -5.20 -5.39
C ALA A 281 22.85 -5.73 -4.31
N TYR A 282 22.89 -7.05 -4.15
CA TYR A 282 23.77 -7.82 -3.26
C TYR A 282 23.38 -7.85 -1.79
N SER A 283 23.72 -6.85 -0.98
CA SER A 283 23.38 -6.87 0.44
C SER A 283 22.94 -5.48 0.85
N GLY A 284 22.01 -5.38 1.79
CA GLY A 284 21.39 -4.12 2.15
C GLY A 284 19.88 -4.23 2.00
N SER A 285 19.16 -3.20 2.44
CA SER A 285 17.74 -3.06 2.14
C SER A 285 17.59 -2.19 0.91
N ASP A 286 17.50 -2.82 -0.25
CA ASP A 286 17.66 -2.18 -1.54
C ASP A 286 16.31 -1.90 -2.22
N ARG A 287 16.29 -0.89 -3.08
CA ARG A 287 15.18 -0.59 -3.97
C ARG A 287 15.61 -0.78 -5.41
N LEU A 288 15.09 -1.81 -6.06
CA LEU A 288 15.36 -2.14 -7.45
C LEU A 288 14.15 -1.77 -8.30
N VAL A 289 14.38 -0.95 -9.32
CA VAL A 289 13.37 -0.55 -10.29
C VAL A 289 13.87 -0.93 -11.68
N GLY A 290 13.22 -1.90 -12.29
CA GLY A 290 13.37 -2.23 -13.70
C GLY A 290 12.78 -1.15 -14.61
N GLY A 291 12.56 -1.52 -15.86
CA GLY A 291 12.08 -0.63 -16.90
C GLY A 291 11.03 -1.29 -17.78
N PRO A 292 10.85 -0.79 -19.01
CA PRO A 292 10.31 -1.58 -20.09
C PRO A 292 11.36 -2.60 -20.52
N GLY A 293 10.99 -3.86 -20.70
CA GLY A 293 11.94 -4.91 -21.10
C GLY A 293 11.72 -6.20 -20.33
N ASN A 294 12.46 -7.26 -20.65
CA ASN A 294 12.41 -8.50 -19.88
C ASN A 294 13.53 -8.46 -18.84
N ASP A 295 13.27 -7.88 -17.68
CA ASP A 295 14.29 -7.55 -16.69
C ASP A 295 14.63 -8.72 -15.78
N GLN A 296 15.84 -8.71 -15.23
CA GLN A 296 16.26 -9.61 -14.17
C GLN A 296 16.71 -8.77 -12.96
N LEU A 297 15.96 -8.86 -11.86
CA LEU A 297 16.22 -8.15 -10.62
C LEU A 297 16.59 -9.15 -9.53
N ASP A 298 17.75 -8.96 -8.91
CA ASP A 298 18.27 -9.78 -7.80
C ASP A 298 18.59 -8.86 -6.61
N GLY A 299 17.75 -8.92 -5.57
CA GLY A 299 17.89 -8.13 -4.34
C GLY A 299 19.11 -8.59 -3.54
N GLY A 300 19.09 -9.84 -3.09
CA GLY A 300 20.24 -10.47 -2.45
C GLY A 300 19.97 -10.69 -0.97
N ASP A 301 20.75 -10.09 -0.08
CA ASP A 301 20.59 -10.21 1.36
C ASP A 301 20.05 -8.89 1.97
N GLY A 302 18.86 -8.94 2.55
CA GLY A 302 18.23 -7.83 3.26
C GLY A 302 16.78 -7.63 2.84
N ASP A 303 16.11 -6.65 3.44
CA ASP A 303 14.70 -6.41 3.15
C ASP A 303 14.55 -5.54 1.90
N ASP A 304 14.34 -6.16 0.74
CA ASP A 304 14.38 -5.48 -0.56
C ASP A 304 13.00 -5.13 -1.13
N VAL A 305 12.98 -4.12 -2.01
CA VAL A 305 11.80 -3.72 -2.80
C VAL A 305 12.12 -3.84 -4.29
N LEU A 306 11.52 -4.84 -4.97
CA LEU A 306 11.74 -5.13 -6.39
C LEU A 306 10.52 -4.73 -7.22
N ILE A 307 10.70 -3.81 -8.16
CA ILE A 307 9.66 -3.29 -9.05
C ILE A 307 10.09 -3.57 -10.48
N SER A 308 9.43 -4.47 -11.20
CA SER A 308 9.93 -4.94 -12.50
C SER A 308 9.58 -4.03 -13.67
N GLY A 309 8.42 -3.36 -13.65
CA GLY A 309 7.94 -2.65 -14.82
C GLY A 309 7.26 -3.59 -15.82
N ALA A 310 7.38 -3.31 -17.11
CA ALA A 310 6.62 -4.02 -18.15
C ALA A 310 7.50 -4.99 -18.94
N GLY A 311 7.08 -6.25 -19.04
CA GLY A 311 7.73 -7.29 -19.82
C GLY A 311 7.67 -8.63 -19.11
N ASN A 312 8.52 -9.57 -19.49
CA ASN A 312 8.59 -10.87 -18.84
C ASN A 312 9.81 -10.90 -17.93
N ASP A 313 9.57 -10.58 -16.66
CA ASP A 313 10.63 -10.27 -15.72
C ASP A 313 10.94 -11.45 -14.80
N ILE A 314 12.14 -11.46 -14.24
CA ILE A 314 12.56 -12.37 -13.19
C ILE A 314 12.92 -11.51 -11.97
N LEU A 315 12.21 -11.69 -10.87
CA LEU A 315 12.45 -11.00 -9.61
C LEU A 315 12.88 -12.03 -8.56
N ASN A 316 14.06 -11.86 -7.98
CA ASN A 316 14.59 -12.70 -6.92
C ASN A 316 14.91 -11.82 -5.72
N GLY A 317 14.19 -11.95 -4.60
CA GLY A 317 14.51 -11.16 -3.42
C GLY A 317 15.68 -11.72 -2.64
N GLY A 318 15.82 -13.04 -2.55
CA GLY A 318 16.92 -13.67 -1.82
C GLY A 318 16.61 -13.84 -0.35
N SER A 319 17.45 -13.35 0.56
CA SER A 319 17.21 -13.45 2.01
C SER A 319 16.67 -12.13 2.55
N GLY A 320 15.71 -12.18 3.48
CA GLY A 320 15.05 -10.99 4.05
C GLY A 320 13.56 -10.93 3.74
N ASP A 321 12.87 -9.95 4.30
CA ASP A 321 11.43 -9.74 4.12
C ASP A 321 11.19 -8.84 2.89
N ASN A 322 11.08 -9.45 1.71
CA ASN A 322 11.06 -8.71 0.44
C ASN A 322 9.67 -8.33 -0.05
N GLN A 323 9.61 -7.27 -0.87
CA GLN A 323 8.41 -6.73 -1.48
C GLN A 323 8.53 -6.70 -3.00
N TYR A 324 7.56 -7.27 -3.70
CA TYR A 324 7.59 -7.39 -5.16
C TYR A 324 6.41 -6.67 -5.80
N LEU A 325 6.67 -5.79 -6.75
CA LEU A 325 5.66 -5.21 -7.63
C LEU A 325 6.00 -5.59 -9.07
N ALA A 326 5.43 -6.71 -9.52
CA ALA A 326 5.58 -7.16 -10.90
C ALA A 326 4.55 -6.47 -11.79
N GLY A 327 5.00 -5.81 -12.87
CA GLY A 327 4.08 -5.10 -13.75
C GLY A 327 3.43 -6.00 -14.79
N ALA A 328 3.26 -5.50 -16.01
CA ALA A 328 2.57 -6.22 -17.08
C ALA A 328 3.48 -7.29 -17.72
N GLY A 329 2.90 -8.40 -18.19
CA GLY A 329 3.63 -9.50 -18.85
C GLY A 329 3.71 -10.77 -18.01
N LYS A 330 4.66 -11.67 -18.31
CA LYS A 330 4.80 -12.97 -17.64
C LYS A 330 6.03 -12.97 -16.73
N ASN A 331 5.78 -12.75 -15.46
CA ASN A 331 6.82 -12.54 -14.47
C ASN A 331 7.06 -13.81 -13.64
N PHE A 332 8.31 -14.02 -13.27
CA PHE A 332 8.73 -15.07 -12.36
C PHE A 332 9.26 -14.44 -11.08
N VAL A 333 8.65 -14.76 -9.94
CA VAL A 333 9.03 -14.21 -8.63
C VAL A 333 9.59 -15.33 -7.76
N ILE A 334 10.76 -15.11 -7.18
CA ILE A 334 11.42 -15.99 -6.23
C ILE A 334 11.53 -15.21 -4.92
N GLY A 335 10.75 -15.61 -3.93
CA GLY A 335 10.75 -14.99 -2.61
C GLY A 335 12.09 -15.21 -1.89
N GLY A 336 12.49 -16.48 -1.79
CA GLY A 336 13.67 -16.88 -1.06
C GLY A 336 13.36 -17.15 0.41
N THR A 337 14.14 -16.59 1.32
CA THR A 337 13.95 -16.81 2.76
C THR A 337 13.48 -15.54 3.45
N GLY A 338 12.36 -15.61 4.14
CA GLY A 338 11.84 -14.47 4.91
C GLY A 338 10.34 -14.44 4.81
N LEU A 339 9.75 -13.25 4.96
CA LEU A 339 8.36 -12.98 4.69
C LEU A 339 8.23 -12.21 3.37
N ASP A 340 7.93 -12.93 2.31
CA ASP A 340 7.89 -12.37 0.96
C ASP A 340 6.46 -11.95 0.56
N VAL A 341 6.34 -10.72 0.05
CA VAL A 341 5.06 -10.08 -0.24
C VAL A 341 4.97 -9.60 -1.68
N VAL A 342 4.03 -10.17 -2.45
CA VAL A 342 3.75 -9.75 -3.82
C VAL A 342 2.58 -8.77 -3.86
N PHE A 343 2.76 -7.63 -4.52
CA PHE A 343 1.76 -6.60 -4.70
C PHE A 343 1.16 -6.66 -6.11
N LEU A 344 -0.16 -6.51 -6.18
CA LEU A 344 -0.94 -6.47 -7.41
C LEU A 344 -1.91 -5.29 -7.40
N ASP A 345 -1.79 -4.43 -8.40
CA ASP A 345 -2.71 -3.28 -8.57
C ASP A 345 -4.14 -3.70 -8.92
N GLN A 346 -4.36 -4.99 -9.22
CA GLN A 346 -5.66 -5.53 -9.55
C GLN A 346 -6.50 -5.80 -8.31
N SER A 347 -7.82 -5.93 -8.51
CA SER A 347 -8.71 -6.44 -7.46
C SER A 347 -8.50 -7.95 -7.32
N LYS A 348 -8.60 -8.48 -6.11
CA LYS A 348 -8.56 -9.92 -5.82
C LYS A 348 -9.54 -10.72 -6.67
N ALA A 349 -10.70 -10.15 -7.02
CA ALA A 349 -11.71 -10.81 -7.86
C ALA A 349 -11.31 -10.90 -9.35
N ASP A 350 -10.45 -9.99 -9.80
CA ASP A 350 -9.94 -9.94 -11.18
C ASP A 350 -8.71 -10.85 -11.37
N VAL A 351 -8.21 -11.45 -10.29
CA VAL A 351 -7.06 -12.35 -10.29
C VAL A 351 -7.52 -13.80 -10.20
N SER A 352 -7.06 -14.61 -11.14
CA SER A 352 -7.33 -16.05 -11.20
C SER A 352 -6.11 -16.86 -10.76
N GLY A 353 -6.33 -18.07 -10.26
CA GLY A 353 -5.25 -18.99 -9.84
C GLY A 353 -4.92 -18.98 -8.34
N LEU A 354 -5.44 -18.01 -7.58
CA LEU A 354 -5.15 -17.86 -6.13
C LEU A 354 -5.41 -19.12 -5.30
N ALA A 355 -6.47 -19.87 -5.60
CA ALA A 355 -6.84 -21.07 -4.84
C ALA A 355 -5.82 -22.22 -4.95
N ASN A 356 -4.92 -22.16 -5.94
CA ASN A 356 -3.89 -23.17 -6.17
C ASN A 356 -2.51 -22.72 -5.68
N CYS A 357 -2.42 -21.56 -5.03
CA CYS A 357 -1.16 -21.03 -4.54
C CYS A 357 -0.70 -21.75 -3.28
N SER A 358 0.52 -22.25 -3.33
CA SER A 358 1.30 -22.75 -2.21
C SER A 358 2.60 -21.96 -2.11
N ARG A 359 3.30 -22.05 -0.98
CA ARG A 359 4.62 -21.45 -0.84
C ARG A 359 5.59 -21.96 -1.90
N SER A 360 5.48 -23.22 -2.30
CA SER A 360 6.38 -23.79 -3.31
C SER A 360 6.04 -23.40 -4.76
N SER A 361 4.80 -22.99 -5.02
CA SER A 361 4.33 -22.68 -6.37
C SER A 361 2.99 -21.96 -6.31
N CYS A 362 2.95 -20.77 -6.90
CA CYS A 362 1.77 -19.95 -7.03
C CYS A 362 1.74 -19.34 -8.44
N LEU A 363 0.76 -19.74 -9.25
CA LEU A 363 0.54 -19.15 -10.57
C LEU A 363 -0.74 -18.33 -10.55
N VAL A 364 -0.59 -17.01 -10.69
CA VAL A 364 -1.71 -16.08 -10.78
C VAL A 364 -1.76 -15.44 -12.15
N THR A 365 -2.97 -15.29 -12.68
CA THR A 365 -3.21 -14.63 -13.99
C THR A 365 -4.17 -13.47 -13.78
N TYR A 366 -3.82 -12.32 -14.36
CA TYR A 366 -4.54 -11.06 -14.23
C TYR A 366 -4.47 -10.26 -15.53
N SER A 367 -5.22 -9.17 -15.64
CA SER A 367 -5.21 -8.30 -16.82
C SER A 367 -4.65 -6.93 -16.46
N VAL A 368 -3.73 -6.41 -17.27
CA VAL A 368 -3.23 -5.03 -17.22
C VAL A 368 -3.51 -4.39 -18.57
N ASP A 369 -4.27 -3.29 -18.61
CA ASP A 369 -4.64 -2.58 -19.84
C ASP A 369 -5.22 -3.45 -20.97
N GLY A 370 -5.96 -4.50 -20.59
CA GLY A 370 -6.58 -5.45 -21.51
C GLY A 370 -5.64 -6.55 -22.02
N LEU A 371 -4.39 -6.58 -21.58
CA LEU A 371 -3.43 -7.64 -21.86
C LEU A 371 -3.39 -8.63 -20.69
N SER A 372 -3.35 -9.92 -21.03
CA SER A 372 -3.20 -10.98 -20.03
C SER A 372 -1.76 -11.03 -19.52
N SER A 373 -1.61 -10.85 -18.22
CA SER A 373 -0.36 -10.95 -17.46
C SER A 373 -0.40 -12.15 -16.53
N GLN A 374 0.78 -12.66 -16.17
CA GLN A 374 0.95 -13.76 -15.24
C GLN A 374 2.08 -13.46 -14.26
N ILE A 375 1.92 -13.92 -13.01
CA ILE A 375 3.03 -14.08 -12.08
C ILE A 375 3.09 -15.56 -11.71
N SER A 376 4.24 -16.16 -11.94
CA SER A 376 4.63 -17.45 -11.40
C SER A 376 5.58 -17.20 -10.23
N ALA A 377 5.09 -17.36 -9.01
CA ALA A 377 5.85 -17.12 -7.81
C ALA A 377 6.20 -18.43 -7.09
N THR A 378 7.39 -18.47 -6.50
CA THR A 378 7.85 -19.50 -5.58
C THR A 378 8.39 -18.84 -4.33
N GLU A 379 8.28 -19.51 -3.19
CA GLU A 379 8.75 -19.08 -1.88
C GLU A 379 8.10 -17.77 -1.40
N ILE A 380 6.82 -17.56 -1.70
CA ILE A 380 6.07 -16.37 -1.26
C ILE A 380 5.03 -16.69 -0.17
N GLU A 381 4.82 -15.76 0.75
CA GLU A 381 3.87 -15.91 1.86
C GLU A 381 2.58 -15.13 1.66
N VAL A 382 2.65 -13.96 1.02
CA VAL A 382 1.54 -13.01 1.00
C VAL A 382 1.37 -12.40 -0.39
N ILE A 383 0.12 -12.29 -0.83
CA ILE A 383 -0.25 -11.48 -1.98
C ILE A 383 -1.18 -10.36 -1.52
N ILE A 384 -0.79 -9.12 -1.77
CA ILE A 384 -1.57 -7.92 -1.49
C ILE A 384 -2.16 -7.40 -2.79
N PHE A 385 -3.47 -7.20 -2.79
CA PHE A 385 -4.23 -6.62 -3.88
C PHE A 385 -4.58 -5.18 -3.53
N ARG A 386 -5.02 -4.42 -4.52
CA ARG A 386 -5.59 -3.09 -4.32
C ARG A 386 -6.76 -3.08 -3.32
N ASP A 387 -7.45 -4.21 -3.16
CA ASP A 387 -8.72 -4.33 -2.45
C ASP A 387 -8.74 -5.49 -1.43
N GLY A 388 -7.57 -5.99 -1.04
CA GLY A 388 -7.50 -7.02 -0.02
C GLY A 388 -6.16 -7.73 0.00
N ARG A 389 -6.16 -8.89 0.66
CA ARG A 389 -4.98 -9.72 0.86
C ARG A 389 -5.31 -11.18 0.66
N TYR A 390 -4.29 -11.97 0.36
CA TYR A 390 -4.33 -13.43 0.33
C TYR A 390 -3.08 -13.98 0.99
N ASP A 391 -3.26 -14.63 2.15
CA ASP A 391 -2.19 -15.31 2.87
C ASP A 391 -2.05 -16.74 2.37
N ILE A 392 -0.84 -17.09 1.96
CA ILE A 392 -0.48 -18.43 1.50
C ILE A 392 -0.12 -19.25 2.74
N THR A 393 -1.07 -20.08 3.14
CA THR A 393 -0.98 -20.85 4.40
C THR A 393 -0.40 -22.26 4.22
N SER A 394 -0.23 -22.72 2.97
CA SER A 394 0.18 -24.08 2.61
C SER A 394 1.52 -24.14 1.90
#